data_AF-A0A1S8WRT6-F1
#
_entry.id   AF-A0A1S8WRT6-F1
#
_cell.length_a   1.000
_cell.length_b   1.000
_cell.length_c   1.000
_cell.angle_alpha   90.00
_cell.angle_beta   90.00
_cell.angle_gamma   90.00
#
_symmetry.space_group_name_H-M   'P 1'
#
loop_
_entity.id
_entity.type
_entity.pdbx_description
1 polymer ?
#
loop_
_entity_poly.entity_id
_entity_poly.type
_entity_poly.pdbx_seq_one_letter_code
_entity_poly.pdbx_strand_id
1 'polypeptide(L)'
;GLDIICPVARALASREDANRTGKISTIIFIRDKNARGQEISGYIDYAHRLKTEDFSQYFMEKKKILPRPGDLSFYNWETQNVVATSSPNYTVLAENPSGLLFKNKRDRKIINVDPT
;
A
#
# COMPACT_ATOMS: atom_id res chain seq x y z
N GLY A 1 12.67 6.36 22.55
CA GLY A 1 11.83 5.81 21.45
C GLY A 1 12.74 5.14 20.45
N LEU A 2 12.23 4.20 19.64
CA LEU A 2 12.99 3.63 18.51
C LEU A 2 13.44 4.76 17.58
N ASP A 3 14.74 4.82 17.28
CA ASP A 3 15.27 5.74 16.29
C ASP A 3 15.13 5.12 14.90
N ILE A 4 14.13 5.55 14.14
CA ILE A 4 13.81 5.01 12.82
C ILE A 4 14.58 5.84 11.79
N ILE A 5 15.59 5.24 11.15
CA ILE A 5 16.50 5.93 10.22
C ILE A 5 15.86 6.03 8.84
N CYS A 6 15.26 4.94 8.34
CA CYS A 6 14.63 4.88 7.03
C CYS A 6 13.50 5.93 6.88
N PRO A 7 13.58 6.85 5.89
CA PRO A 7 12.58 7.90 5.71
C PRO A 7 11.15 7.36 5.48
N VAL A 8 11.02 6.26 4.73
CA VAL A 8 9.74 5.61 4.46
C VAL A 8 9.16 5.06 5.76
N ALA A 9 9.95 4.30 6.53
CA ALA A 9 9.51 3.74 7.80
C ALA A 9 9.11 4.84 8.79
N ARG A 10 9.87 5.94 8.85
CA ARG A 10 9.55 7.11 9.69
C ARG A 10 8.23 7.76 9.27
N ALA A 11 8.02 7.95 7.97
CA ALA A 11 6.78 8.52 7.44
C ALA A 11 5.56 7.63 7.74
N LEU A 12 5.71 6.30 7.64
CA LEU A 12 4.65 5.35 7.99
C LEU A 12 4.39 5.32 9.50
N ALA A 13 5.43 5.30 10.33
CA ALA A 13 5.31 5.33 11.79
C ALA A 13 4.58 6.59 12.27
N SER A 14 4.92 7.77 11.73
CA SER A 14 4.23 9.03 12.06
C SER A 14 2.73 9.04 11.72
N ARG A 15 2.30 8.16 10.81
CA ARG A 15 0.90 8.04 10.34
C ARG A 15 0.16 6.86 10.97
N GLU A 16 0.84 6.03 11.77
CA GLU A 16 0.29 4.76 12.26
C GLU A 16 -0.98 4.98 13.09
N ASP A 17 -0.91 5.76 14.18
CA ASP A 17 -2.04 5.98 15.09
C ASP A 17 -3.25 6.55 14.36
N ALA A 18 -3.03 7.55 13.50
CA ALA A 18 -4.09 8.20 12.74
C ALA A 18 -4.74 7.26 11.70
N ASN A 19 -3.98 6.33 11.11
CA ASN A 19 -4.55 5.29 10.24
C ASN A 19 -5.30 4.22 11.04
N ARG A 20 -4.77 3.77 12.19
CA ARG A 20 -5.41 2.77 13.06
C ARG A 20 -6.75 3.28 13.59
N THR A 21 -6.82 4.54 13.97
CA THR A 21 -8.02 5.21 14.47
C THR A 21 -8.96 5.71 13.37
N GLY A 22 -8.54 5.61 12.09
CA GLY A 22 -9.33 6.07 10.94
C GLY A 22 -9.50 7.60 10.86
N LYS A 23 -8.61 8.37 11.50
CA LYS A 23 -8.53 9.84 11.36
C LYS A 23 -7.99 10.23 9.99
N ILE A 24 -7.05 9.45 9.46
CA ILE A 24 -6.55 9.57 8.09
C ILE A 24 -6.66 8.23 7.38
N SER A 25 -6.59 8.25 6.06
CA SER A 25 -6.44 7.04 5.25
C SER A 25 -5.28 7.23 4.31
N THR A 26 -4.38 6.25 4.26
CA THR A 26 -3.15 6.30 3.46
C THR A 26 -3.11 5.13 2.49
N ILE A 27 -2.92 5.46 1.21
CA ILE A 27 -2.56 4.50 0.17
C ILE A 27 -1.06 4.65 -0.07
N ILE A 28 -0.31 3.56 -0.01
CA ILE A 28 1.13 3.55 -0.22
C ILE A 28 1.41 2.99 -1.62
N PHE A 29 2.16 3.72 -2.44
CA PHE A 29 2.73 3.16 -3.66
C PHE A 29 4.15 2.67 -3.37
N ILE A 30 4.46 1.45 -3.82
CA ILE A 30 5.81 0.89 -3.76
C ILE A 30 6.16 0.33 -5.12
N ARG A 31 7.40 0.57 -5.55
CA ARG A 31 8.06 -0.08 -6.68
C ARG A 31 9.48 -0.44 -6.24
N ASP A 32 9.77 -1.73 -6.12
CA ASP A 32 11.05 -2.25 -5.64
C ASP A 32 11.25 -3.70 -6.14
N LYS A 33 12.39 -4.32 -5.82
CA LYS A 33 12.68 -5.71 -6.15
C LYS A 33 12.30 -6.65 -5.01
N ASN A 34 11.67 -7.77 -5.37
CA ASN A 34 11.41 -8.86 -4.43
C ASN A 34 12.70 -9.66 -4.11
N ALA A 35 12.61 -10.66 -3.23
CA ALA A 35 13.76 -11.49 -2.84
C ALA A 35 14.40 -12.28 -4.01
N ARG A 36 13.68 -12.45 -5.13
CA ARG A 36 14.18 -13.08 -6.36
C ARG A 36 14.82 -12.07 -7.32
N GLY A 37 14.90 -10.79 -6.96
CA GLY A 37 15.42 -9.72 -7.80
C GLY A 37 14.44 -9.19 -8.85
N GLN A 38 13.20 -9.68 -8.86
CA GLN A 38 12.18 -9.26 -9.82
C GLN A 38 11.57 -7.94 -9.40
N GLU A 39 11.42 -7.03 -10.34
CA GLU A 39 10.77 -5.76 -10.09
C GLU A 39 9.26 -5.94 -9.92
N ILE A 40 8.74 -5.43 -8.81
CA ILE A 40 7.33 -5.46 -8.46
C ILE A 40 6.86 -4.06 -8.08
N SER A 41 5.61 -3.76 -8.37
CA SER A 41 4.96 -2.53 -7.92
C SER A 41 3.55 -2.76 -7.46
N GLY A 42 3.02 -1.84 -6.65
CA GLY A 42 1.64 -1.95 -6.20
C GLY A 42 1.23 -0.86 -5.24
N TYR A 43 -0.08 -0.79 -5.04
CA TYR A 43 -0.74 0.11 -4.11
C TYR A 43 -1.22 -0.68 -2.89
N ILE A 44 -0.92 -0.19 -1.69
CA ILE A 44 -1.21 -0.85 -0.42
C ILE A 44 -2.17 0.03 0.38
N ASP A 45 -3.28 -0.55 0.83
CA ASP A 45 -4.12 0.06 1.87
C ASP A 45 -3.41 -0.07 3.23
N TYR A 46 -2.84 1.03 3.70
CA TYR A 46 -2.03 1.02 4.91
C TYR A 46 -2.86 0.63 6.15
N ALA A 47 -4.08 1.13 6.28
CA ALA A 47 -4.95 0.83 7.41
C ALA A 47 -5.36 -0.65 7.43
N HIS A 48 -5.58 -1.26 6.27
CA HIS A 48 -5.82 -2.69 6.18
C HIS A 48 -4.56 -3.50 6.55
N ARG A 49 -3.39 -3.06 6.09
CA ARG A 49 -2.13 -3.75 6.38
C ARG A 49 -1.77 -3.70 7.87
N LEU A 50 -1.99 -2.55 8.52
CA LEU A 50 -1.82 -2.37 9.97
C LEU A 50 -2.69 -3.30 10.81
N LYS A 51 -3.86 -3.72 10.30
CA LYS A 51 -4.78 -4.64 10.99
C LYS A 51 -4.40 -6.11 10.80
N THR A 52 -3.69 -6.44 9.72
CA THR A 52 -3.41 -7.82 9.31
C THR A 52 -1.96 -8.23 9.52
N GLU A 53 -1.08 -7.31 9.93
CA GLU A 53 0.32 -7.59 10.17
C GLU A 53 0.92 -6.71 11.28
N ASP A 54 1.92 -7.25 11.96
CA ASP A 54 2.76 -6.52 12.92
C ASP A 54 3.76 -5.61 12.19
N PHE A 55 3.49 -4.30 12.26
CA PHE A 55 4.32 -3.28 11.62
C PHE A 55 5.63 -2.97 12.36
N SER A 56 5.81 -3.47 13.59
CA SER A 56 7.05 -3.28 14.33
C SER A 56 8.26 -3.82 13.56
N GLN A 57 8.09 -4.90 12.80
CA GLN A 57 9.14 -5.51 11.98
C GLN A 57 9.63 -4.58 10.84
N TYR A 58 8.73 -3.75 10.29
CA TYR A 58 9.08 -2.77 9.26
C TYR A 58 9.76 -1.54 9.87
N PHE A 59 9.29 -1.09 11.04
CA PHE A 59 9.88 0.06 11.74
C PHE A 59 11.25 -0.24 12.34
N MET A 60 11.50 -1.50 12.73
CA MET A 60 12.82 -1.99 13.15
C MET A 60 13.73 -2.37 11.97
N GLU A 61 13.31 -2.11 10.73
CA GLU A 61 14.07 -2.42 9.50
C GLU A 61 14.44 -3.91 9.33
N LYS A 62 13.76 -4.80 10.07
CA LYS A 62 13.92 -6.26 9.93
C LYS A 62 13.27 -6.82 8.68
N LYS A 63 12.29 -6.08 8.15
CA LYS A 63 11.58 -6.41 6.91
C LYS A 63 11.44 -5.16 6.04
N LYS A 64 11.45 -5.35 4.72
CA LYS A 64 11.02 -4.34 3.75
C LYS A 64 9.53 -4.50 3.49
N ILE A 65 8.81 -3.38 3.50
CA ILE A 65 7.43 -3.35 3.01
C ILE A 65 7.46 -3.48 1.49
N LEU A 66 6.77 -4.50 0.96
CA LEU A 66 6.68 -4.78 -0.47
C LEU A 66 5.22 -5.06 -0.83
N PRO A 67 4.78 -4.72 -2.06
CA PRO A 67 3.44 -5.04 -2.51
C PRO A 67 3.28 -6.56 -2.68
N ARG A 68 2.10 -7.07 -2.36
CA ARG A 68 1.73 -8.48 -2.54
C ARG A 68 0.38 -8.60 -3.24
N PRO A 69 0.04 -9.76 -3.84
CA PRO A 69 -1.21 -9.96 -4.58
C PRO A 69 -2.51 -9.59 -3.82
N GLY A 70 -2.51 -9.65 -2.49
CA GLY A 70 -3.66 -9.27 -1.66
C GLY A 70 -3.79 -7.77 -1.34
N ASP A 71 -2.90 -6.93 -1.85
CA ASP A 71 -2.99 -5.47 -1.72
C ASP A 71 -3.88 -4.86 -2.82
N LEU A 72 -4.09 -3.54 -2.79
CA LEU A 72 -5.02 -2.86 -3.71
C LEU A 72 -4.62 -3.05 -5.18
N SER A 73 -3.32 -3.15 -5.43
CA SER A 73 -2.80 -3.70 -6.67
C SER A 73 -1.45 -4.35 -6.45
N PHE A 74 -1.12 -5.25 -7.36
CA PHE A 74 0.17 -5.87 -7.48
C PHE A 74 0.48 -6.04 -8.97
N TYR A 75 1.71 -5.72 -9.35
CA TYR A 75 2.21 -5.94 -10.69
C TYR A 75 3.66 -6.44 -10.61
N ASN A 76 3.93 -7.55 -11.29
CA ASN A 76 5.26 -8.07 -11.49
C ASN A 76 5.71 -7.71 -12.91
N TRP A 77 6.75 -6.88 -13.02
CA TRP A 77 7.22 -6.32 -14.29
C TRP A 77 7.87 -7.37 -15.20
N GLU A 78 8.42 -8.43 -14.61
CA GLU A 78 9.06 -9.50 -15.37
C GLU A 78 8.02 -10.50 -15.88
N THR A 79 7.14 -10.98 -15.02
CA THR A 79 6.14 -11.99 -15.38
C THR A 79 4.87 -11.39 -15.98
N GLN A 80 4.77 -10.05 -16.02
CA GLN A 80 3.56 -9.33 -16.44
C GLN A 80 2.31 -9.71 -15.65
N ASN A 81 2.48 -10.28 -14.45
CA ASN A 81 1.36 -10.71 -13.62
C ASN A 81 0.78 -9.49 -12.91
N VAL A 82 -0.53 -9.25 -13.11
CA VAL A 82 -1.26 -8.15 -12.50
C VAL A 82 -2.39 -8.69 -11.64
N VAL A 83 -2.58 -8.07 -10.47
CA VAL A 83 -3.69 -8.33 -9.56
C VAL A 83 -4.24 -7.00 -9.06
N ALA A 84 -5.56 -6.90 -9.00
CA ALA A 84 -6.28 -5.77 -8.42
C ALA A 84 -7.30 -6.31 -7.41
N THR A 85 -7.11 -5.98 -6.12
CA THR A 85 -7.91 -6.58 -5.04
C THR A 85 -8.51 -5.49 -4.15
N SER A 86 -9.84 -5.47 -4.04
CA SER A 86 -10.50 -4.55 -3.11
C SER A 86 -10.20 -4.91 -1.65
N SER A 87 -9.90 -3.90 -0.82
CA SER A 87 -9.72 -4.06 0.61
C SER A 87 -11.03 -3.79 1.37
N PRO A 88 -11.07 -3.97 2.70
CA PRO A 88 -12.19 -3.52 3.52
C PRO A 88 -12.45 -2.00 3.45
N ASN A 89 -11.43 -1.18 3.16
CA ASN A 89 -11.55 0.29 3.14
C ASN A 89 -11.73 0.87 1.73
N TYR A 90 -11.31 0.15 0.68
CA TYR A 90 -11.35 0.64 -0.70
C TYR A 90 -11.96 -0.37 -1.66
N THR A 91 -12.75 0.13 -2.60
CA THR A 91 -13.13 -0.59 -3.81
C THR A 91 -12.16 -0.21 -4.93
N VAL A 92 -11.56 -1.20 -5.57
CA VAL A 92 -10.69 -1.01 -6.73
C VAL A 92 -11.53 -0.96 -7.99
N LEU A 93 -11.36 0.09 -8.80
CA LEU A 93 -12.02 0.28 -10.08
C LEU A 93 -10.94 0.18 -11.17
N ALA A 94 -10.68 -1.04 -11.65
CA ALA A 94 -9.61 -1.32 -12.62
C ALA A 94 -10.07 -1.28 -14.08
N GLU A 95 -11.37 -1.44 -14.34
CA GLU A 95 -11.96 -1.42 -15.68
C GLU A 95 -12.50 -0.03 -16.00
N ASN A 96 -11.61 0.96 -16.09
CA ASN A 96 -11.96 2.34 -16.40
C ASN A 96 -11.00 2.91 -17.47
N PRO A 97 -11.49 3.65 -18.48
CA PRO A 97 -10.65 4.40 -19.41
C PRO A 97 -9.60 5.31 -18.76
N SER A 98 -9.88 5.83 -17.55
CA SER A 98 -8.96 6.70 -16.79
C SER A 98 -7.88 5.93 -16.00
N GLY A 99 -7.74 4.62 -16.21
CA GLY A 99 -6.81 3.79 -15.46
C GLY A 99 -7.33 3.35 -14.09
N LEU A 100 -6.38 3.02 -13.20
CA LEU A 100 -6.68 2.44 -11.89
C LEU A 100 -7.19 3.50 -10.92
N LEU A 101 -8.42 3.35 -10.42
CA LEU A 101 -8.98 4.23 -9.39
C LEU A 101 -9.28 3.47 -8.10
N PHE A 102 -9.22 4.19 -6.97
CA PHE A 102 -9.61 3.66 -5.66
C PHE A 102 -10.74 4.47 -5.07
N LYS A 103 -11.89 3.83 -4.84
CA LYS A 103 -13.02 4.46 -4.16
C LYS A 103 -12.98 4.11 -2.67
N ASN A 104 -12.82 5.12 -1.82
CA ASN A 104 -12.91 4.92 -0.38
C ASN A 104 -14.35 4.54 0.01
N LYS A 105 -14.52 3.47 0.78
CA LYS A 105 -15.84 2.94 1.13
C LYS A 105 -16.57 3.77 2.18
N ARG A 106 -15.84 4.54 3.00
CA ARG A 106 -16.41 5.36 4.08
C ARG A 106 -16.96 6.69 3.56
N ASP A 107 -16.13 7.47 2.87
CA ASP A 107 -16.51 8.81 2.39
C ASP A 107 -16.97 8.83 0.92
N ARG A 108 -16.87 7.69 0.22
CA ARG A 108 -17.22 7.49 -1.19
C ARG A 108 -16.37 8.29 -2.18
N LYS A 109 -15.32 8.97 -1.73
CA LYS A 109 -14.41 9.72 -2.61
C LYS A 109 -13.63 8.76 -3.49
N ILE A 110 -13.41 9.19 -4.72
CA ILE A 110 -12.63 8.46 -5.72
C ILE A 110 -11.25 9.11 -5.79
N ILE A 111 -10.21 8.29 -5.70
CA ILE A 111 -8.82 8.69 -5.76
C ILE A 111 -8.28 8.21 -7.10
N ASN A 112 -7.84 9.17 -7.92
CA ASN A 112 -6.97 8.88 -9.07
C ASN A 112 -5.53 8.80 -8.55
N VAL A 113 -4.86 7.69 -8.87
CA VAL A 113 -3.46 7.44 -8.48
C VAL A 113 -2.49 7.54 -9.63
N ASP A 114 -2.96 7.93 -10.81
CA ASP A 114 -2.09 8.37 -11.89
C ASP A 114 -1.31 9.62 -11.42
N PRO A 115 0.04 9.57 -11.42
CA PRO A 115 0.87 10.69 -10.97
C PRO A 115 1.03 11.81 -12.02
N THR A 116 0.33 11.74 -13.17
CA THR A 116 0.40 12.74 -14.25
C THR A 116 -0.30 14.06 -13.95
#